data_AF-A0A939FLH3-F1
#
_entry.id   AF-A0A939FLH3-F1
#
_cell.length_a   1.000
_cell.length_b   1.000
_cell.length_c   1.000
_cell.angle_alpha   90.00
_cell.angle_beta   90.00
_cell.angle_gamma   90.00
#
_symmetry.space_group_name_H-M   'P 1'
#
loop_
_entity.id
_entity.type
_entity.pdbx_description
1 polymer ?
#
loop_
_entity_poly.entity_id
_entity_poly.type
_entity_poly.pdbx_seq_one_letter_code
_entity_poly.pdbx_strand_id
1 'polypeptide(L)'
;MLRMDHEAARALLSSAACEVERTRTALAVVESGRCATVTRFVGDTEVLLGAALRRELVRHVDECADCRRTAERATAGEPWPGTAASSAPLPVLEAPRPAVHSALLRALGPRPARRRGAAAHAAPRFDRGGFPLAPKDRAARRGRLRSRAVTTTVVATVVAAPVLALWAAYRGGPMGEGQGAASVSVPDSLGGSPGEGAYDHPYGYEEEAAAEPAPPTGRPAVQRLSEVSVAVLGTGPGRLTVEAQPGGTATHITLTASGGELVGWSMSADAPWLRLSQPGGVLRPGQTVTVVVTVDRAREPARAWRARVAVAPGGSVVTLEGKGGAPS
;
A
#
# COMPACT_ATOMS: atom_id res chain seq x y z
N MET A 1 15.18 -39.71 4.51
CA MET A 1 13.92 -40.43 4.74
C MET A 1 13.02 -39.54 5.58
N LEU A 2 11.86 -39.13 5.07
CA LEU A 2 10.83 -38.54 5.93
C LEU A 2 10.46 -39.60 6.98
N ARG A 3 10.53 -39.28 8.27
CA ARG A 3 10.10 -40.17 9.36
C ARG A 3 8.57 -40.20 9.44
N MET A 4 7.92 -40.58 8.35
CA MET A 4 6.46 -40.54 8.23
C MET A 4 5.96 -41.82 7.56
N ASP A 5 4.83 -42.33 8.01
CA ASP A 5 4.22 -43.51 7.40
C ASP A 5 3.68 -43.20 5.99
N HIS A 6 3.47 -44.25 5.19
CA HIS A 6 3.10 -44.12 3.77
C HIS A 6 1.69 -43.58 3.57
N GLU A 7 0.78 -43.83 4.51
CA GLU A 7 -0.61 -43.38 4.43
C GLU A 7 -0.72 -41.88 4.74
N ALA A 8 -0.05 -41.43 5.81
CA ALA A 8 0.14 -40.03 6.14
C ALA A 8 0.84 -39.29 5.01
N ALA A 9 1.84 -39.89 4.36
CA ALA A 9 2.50 -39.29 3.20
C ALA A 9 1.52 -39.09 2.04
N ARG A 10 0.71 -40.11 1.73
CA ARG A 10 -0.29 -40.02 0.67
C ARG A 10 -1.38 -38.99 1.01
N ALA A 11 -1.83 -38.91 2.26
CA ALA A 11 -2.81 -37.93 2.72
C ALA A 11 -2.27 -36.48 2.67
N LEU A 12 -1.01 -36.27 3.04
CA LEU A 12 -0.37 -34.95 2.89
C LEU A 12 -0.26 -34.55 1.42
N LEU A 13 0.12 -35.49 0.54
CA LEU A 13 0.25 -35.22 -0.89
C LEU A 13 -1.11 -34.93 -1.54
N SER A 14 -2.17 -35.67 -1.18
CA SER A 14 -3.51 -35.39 -1.70
C SER A 14 -4.05 -34.04 -1.21
N SER A 15 -3.81 -33.70 0.06
CA SER A 15 -4.14 -32.37 0.60
C SER A 15 -3.36 -31.26 -0.12
N ALA A 16 -2.07 -31.47 -0.38
CA ALA A 16 -1.24 -30.52 -1.10
C ALA A 16 -1.71 -30.34 -2.55
N ALA A 17 -2.10 -31.42 -3.23
CA ALA A 17 -2.69 -31.36 -4.56
C ALA A 17 -3.96 -30.51 -4.57
N CYS A 18 -4.89 -30.76 -3.64
CA CYS A 18 -6.12 -29.98 -3.51
C CYS A 18 -5.85 -28.49 -3.27
N GLU A 19 -4.85 -28.14 -2.45
CA GLU A 19 -4.48 -26.74 -2.23
C GLU A 19 -3.91 -26.07 -3.49
N VAL A 20 -3.07 -26.79 -4.25
CA VAL A 20 -2.48 -26.27 -5.49
C VAL A 20 -3.55 -26.05 -6.54
N GLU A 21 -4.49 -26.98 -6.71
CA GLU A 21 -5.60 -26.85 -7.65
C GLU A 21 -6.50 -25.67 -7.33
N ARG A 22 -6.97 -25.56 -6.08
CA ARG A 22 -7.79 -24.40 -5.65
C ARG A 22 -7.08 -23.08 -5.90
N THR A 23 -5.78 -23.03 -5.65
CA THR A 23 -4.98 -21.81 -5.88
C THR A 23 -4.82 -21.52 -7.36
N ARG A 24 -4.58 -22.54 -8.19
CA ARG A 24 -4.47 -22.39 -9.65
C ARG A 24 -5.76 -21.87 -10.27
N THR A 25 -6.91 -22.43 -9.87
CA THR A 25 -8.21 -21.94 -10.32
C THR A 25 -8.45 -20.51 -9.86
N ALA A 26 -8.12 -20.18 -8.61
CA ALA A 26 -8.23 -18.80 -8.13
C ALA A 26 -7.36 -17.82 -8.94
N LEU A 27 -6.15 -18.22 -9.34
CA LEU A 27 -5.28 -17.41 -10.20
C LEU A 27 -5.82 -17.30 -11.64
N ALA A 28 -6.42 -18.35 -12.19
CA ALA A 28 -7.10 -18.25 -13.50
C ALA A 28 -8.28 -17.28 -13.46
N VAL A 29 -9.02 -17.23 -12.34
CA VAL A 29 -10.08 -16.22 -12.12
C VAL A 29 -9.48 -14.82 -12.02
N VAL A 30 -8.33 -14.66 -11.35
CA VAL A 30 -7.62 -13.39 -11.30
C VAL A 30 -7.26 -12.89 -12.70
N GLU A 31 -6.69 -13.75 -13.55
CA GLU A 31 -6.32 -13.43 -14.93
C GLU A 31 -7.51 -12.99 -15.78
N SER A 32 -8.73 -13.48 -15.48
CA SER A 32 -9.94 -13.07 -16.20
C SER A 32 -10.32 -11.59 -15.99
N GLY A 33 -9.85 -10.95 -14.90
CA GLY A 33 -10.04 -9.52 -14.64
C GLY A 33 -11.48 -9.05 -14.36
N ARG A 34 -12.43 -9.96 -14.11
CA ARG A 34 -13.87 -9.63 -14.06
C ARG A 34 -14.38 -9.15 -12.70
N CYS A 35 -13.60 -9.28 -11.62
CA CYS A 35 -14.01 -8.88 -10.27
C CYS A 35 -13.11 -7.77 -9.71
N ALA A 36 -13.71 -6.62 -9.38
CA ALA A 36 -13.01 -5.44 -8.84
C ALA A 36 -12.32 -5.71 -7.49
N THR A 37 -12.83 -6.64 -6.69
CA THR A 37 -12.20 -7.02 -5.41
C THR A 37 -10.94 -7.83 -5.63
N VAL A 38 -10.96 -8.74 -6.63
CA VAL A 38 -9.80 -9.55 -7.01
C VAL A 38 -8.70 -8.71 -7.65
N THR A 39 -9.05 -7.72 -8.47
CA THR A 39 -8.07 -6.81 -9.08
C THR A 39 -7.36 -5.93 -8.04
N ARG A 40 -8.03 -5.57 -6.93
CA ARG A 40 -7.39 -4.89 -5.78
C ARG A 40 -6.33 -5.75 -5.09
N PHE A 41 -6.58 -7.05 -4.92
CA PHE A 41 -5.61 -7.97 -4.33
C PHE A 41 -4.31 -8.12 -5.15
N VAL A 42 -4.36 -7.79 -6.44
CA VAL A 42 -3.21 -7.86 -7.37
C VAL A 42 -2.52 -6.51 -7.50
N GLY A 43 -3.30 -5.42 -7.53
CA GLY A 43 -2.78 -4.05 -7.68
C GLY A 43 -2.05 -3.50 -6.46
N ASP A 44 -2.35 -3.99 -5.25
CA ASP A 44 -1.79 -3.47 -4.00
C ASP A 44 -0.48 -4.16 -3.56
N THR A 45 0.02 -5.15 -4.31
CA THR A 45 1.12 -5.97 -3.81
C THR A 45 2.16 -6.39 -4.86
N GLU A 46 3.37 -5.84 -4.76
CA GLU A 46 4.63 -6.53 -5.14
C GLU A 46 4.94 -7.71 -4.19
N VAL A 47 3.91 -8.36 -3.65
CA VAL A 47 4.04 -9.37 -2.60
C VAL A 47 3.94 -10.73 -3.25
N LEU A 48 5.04 -11.48 -3.12
CA LEU A 48 5.08 -12.92 -3.35
C LEU A 48 3.80 -13.57 -2.80
N LEU A 49 3.15 -14.43 -3.58
CA LEU A 49 1.86 -15.08 -3.24
C LEU A 49 1.94 -15.81 -1.89
N GLY A 50 1.77 -15.08 -0.80
CA GLY A 50 1.95 -15.58 0.55
C GLY A 50 0.75 -16.40 1.00
N ALA A 51 0.94 -17.24 2.02
CA ALA A 51 -0.13 -18.11 2.53
C ALA A 51 -1.39 -17.36 3.02
N ALA A 52 -1.27 -16.09 3.41
CA ALA A 52 -2.42 -15.25 3.75
C ALA A 52 -3.19 -14.83 2.50
N LEU A 53 -2.51 -14.23 1.52
CA LEU A 53 -3.10 -13.79 0.26
C LEU A 53 -3.76 -14.96 -0.49
N ARG A 54 -3.09 -16.11 -0.53
CA ARG A 54 -3.64 -17.35 -1.12
C ARG A 54 -4.98 -17.73 -0.48
N ARG A 55 -5.08 -17.71 0.85
CA ARG A 55 -6.33 -18.05 1.56
C ARG A 55 -7.43 -17.03 1.29
N GLU A 56 -7.11 -15.75 1.28
CA GLU A 56 -8.09 -14.70 0.98
C GLU A 56 -8.59 -14.77 -0.46
N LEU A 57 -7.72 -15.05 -1.42
CA LEU A 57 -8.10 -15.24 -2.82
C LEU A 57 -9.03 -16.44 -3.01
N VAL A 58 -8.66 -17.60 -2.46
CA VAL A 58 -9.50 -18.81 -2.56
C VAL A 58 -10.85 -18.57 -1.89
N ARG A 59 -10.85 -18.01 -0.67
CA ARG A 59 -12.09 -17.67 0.05
C ARG A 59 -12.98 -16.72 -0.73
N HIS A 60 -12.41 -15.70 -1.38
CA HIS A 60 -13.18 -14.77 -2.19
C HIS A 60 -13.77 -15.45 -3.44
N VAL A 61 -13.02 -16.32 -4.12
CA VAL A 61 -13.53 -17.07 -5.28
C VAL A 61 -14.66 -18.00 -4.88
N ASP A 62 -14.56 -18.62 -3.70
CA ASP A 62 -15.64 -19.43 -3.15
C ASP A 62 -16.87 -18.57 -2.80
N GLU A 63 -16.72 -17.44 -2.12
CA GLU A 63 -17.83 -16.61 -1.64
C GLU A 63 -18.50 -15.73 -2.72
N CYS A 64 -17.76 -15.31 -3.76
CA CYS A 64 -18.27 -14.40 -4.81
C CYS A 64 -18.87 -15.16 -5.99
N ALA A 65 -20.17 -14.95 -6.27
CA ALA A 65 -20.89 -15.64 -7.35
C ALA A 65 -20.29 -15.41 -8.76
N ASP A 66 -19.76 -14.22 -9.05
CA ASP A 66 -19.14 -13.91 -10.35
C ASP A 66 -17.80 -14.62 -10.53
N CYS A 67 -16.98 -14.61 -9.48
CA CYS A 67 -15.72 -15.35 -9.44
C CYS A 67 -15.96 -16.85 -9.54
N ARG A 68 -16.95 -17.38 -8.80
CA ARG A 68 -17.32 -18.79 -8.82
C ARG A 68 -17.74 -19.25 -10.20
N ARG A 69 -18.65 -18.52 -10.86
CA ARG A 69 -19.06 -18.83 -12.25
C ARG A 69 -17.89 -18.76 -13.23
N THR A 70 -16.91 -17.89 -12.98
CA THR A 70 -15.72 -17.79 -13.82
C THR A 70 -14.75 -18.95 -13.57
N ALA A 71 -14.60 -19.39 -12.32
CA ALA A 71 -13.87 -20.60 -11.97
C ALA A 71 -14.50 -21.84 -12.60
N GLU A 72 -15.83 -22.01 -12.50
CA GLU A 72 -16.57 -23.14 -13.11
C GLU A 72 -16.35 -23.21 -14.63
N ARG A 73 -16.33 -22.06 -15.31
CA ARG A 73 -16.02 -22.00 -16.75
C ARG A 73 -14.56 -22.31 -17.04
N ALA A 74 -13.64 -21.91 -16.16
CA ALA A 74 -12.21 -22.18 -16.32
C ALA A 74 -11.85 -23.66 -16.12
N THR A 75 -12.65 -24.40 -15.34
CA THR A 75 -12.48 -25.84 -15.06
C THR A 75 -13.44 -26.72 -15.86
N ALA A 76 -14.00 -26.22 -16.97
CA ALA A 76 -15.12 -26.84 -17.66
C ALA A 76 -14.95 -28.37 -17.86
N GLY A 77 -15.80 -29.15 -17.16
CA GLY A 77 -15.82 -30.62 -17.22
C GLY A 77 -15.22 -31.34 -16.01
N GLU A 78 -14.53 -30.62 -15.11
CA GLU A 78 -13.94 -31.20 -13.90
C GLU A 78 -14.80 -30.89 -12.65
N PRO A 79 -14.79 -31.78 -11.62
CA PRO A 79 -15.32 -31.47 -10.31
C PRO A 79 -14.70 -30.20 -9.73
N TRP A 80 -15.44 -29.47 -8.90
CA TRP A 80 -14.94 -28.25 -8.27
C TRP A 80 -13.60 -28.51 -7.57
N PRO A 81 -12.58 -27.64 -7.71
CA PRO A 81 -11.24 -27.88 -7.18
C PRO A 81 -11.23 -28.25 -5.70
N GLY A 82 -10.54 -29.35 -5.36
CA GLY A 82 -10.44 -29.86 -4.00
C GLY A 82 -11.69 -30.58 -3.47
N THR A 83 -12.67 -30.90 -4.32
CA THR A 83 -13.80 -31.79 -3.98
C THR A 83 -13.61 -33.24 -4.45
N ALA A 84 -12.68 -33.46 -5.39
CA ALA A 84 -12.27 -34.78 -5.84
C ALA A 84 -10.75 -34.96 -5.65
N ALA A 85 -10.32 -36.21 -5.48
CA ALA A 85 -8.89 -36.52 -5.45
C ALA A 85 -8.30 -36.28 -6.84
N SER A 86 -7.42 -35.27 -6.95
CA SER A 86 -6.64 -35.04 -8.16
C SER A 86 -5.80 -36.26 -8.51
N SER A 87 -5.89 -36.73 -9.76
CA SER A 87 -4.93 -37.68 -10.32
C SER A 87 -3.76 -36.99 -11.01
N ALA A 88 -3.78 -35.65 -11.11
CA ALA A 88 -2.76 -34.91 -11.81
C ALA A 88 -1.45 -34.93 -11.00
N PRO A 89 -0.29 -35.20 -11.65
CA PRO A 89 0.98 -35.19 -10.95
C PRO A 89 1.29 -33.79 -10.45
N LEU A 90 1.54 -33.67 -9.14
CA LEU A 90 2.08 -32.45 -8.54
C LEU A 90 3.45 -32.15 -9.17
N PRO A 91 3.63 -30.99 -9.83
CA PRO A 91 4.93 -30.62 -10.36
C PRO A 91 5.90 -30.38 -9.20
N VAL A 92 6.80 -31.33 -8.97
CA VAL A 92 7.84 -31.20 -7.96
C VAL A 92 8.99 -30.42 -8.58
N LEU A 93 9.24 -29.22 -8.06
CA LEU A 93 10.42 -28.45 -8.44
C LEU A 93 11.65 -29.01 -7.72
N GLU A 94 12.72 -29.24 -8.48
CA GLU A 94 14.01 -29.55 -7.86
C GLU A 94 14.44 -28.38 -6.98
N ALA A 95 14.70 -28.67 -5.70
CA ALA A 95 15.16 -27.64 -4.78
C ALA A 95 16.57 -27.19 -5.22
N PRO A 96 16.83 -25.88 -5.37
CA PRO A 96 18.16 -25.35 -5.68
C PRO A 96 19.06 -25.44 -4.43
N ARG A 97 19.42 -26.66 -4.06
CA ARG A 97 20.22 -26.99 -2.87
C ARG A 97 21.46 -26.12 -2.69
N PRO A 98 22.27 -25.80 -3.72
CA PRO A 98 23.43 -24.93 -3.52
C PRO A 98 23.04 -23.49 -3.16
N ALA A 99 21.95 -22.96 -3.72
CA ALA A 99 21.45 -21.63 -3.39
C ALA A 99 20.89 -21.58 -1.95
N VAL A 100 20.13 -22.61 -1.56
CA VAL A 100 19.61 -22.73 -0.18
C VAL A 100 20.76 -22.89 0.81
N HIS A 101 21.75 -23.72 0.50
CA HIS A 101 22.91 -23.97 1.36
C HIS A 101 23.75 -22.69 1.53
N SER A 102 24.01 -21.95 0.45
CA SER A 102 24.74 -20.68 0.53
C SER A 102 23.97 -19.60 1.29
N ALA A 103 22.65 -19.51 1.13
CA ALA A 103 21.80 -18.63 1.92
C ALA A 103 21.82 -19.00 3.42
N LEU A 104 21.80 -20.30 3.74
CA LEU A 104 21.91 -20.80 5.11
C LEU A 104 23.26 -20.43 5.73
N LEU A 105 24.37 -20.67 5.03
CA LEU A 105 25.71 -20.31 5.50
C LEU A 105 25.85 -18.80 5.74
N ARG A 106 25.27 -17.96 4.86
CA ARG A 106 25.21 -16.50 5.06
C ARG A 106 24.38 -16.08 6.27
N ALA A 107 23.32 -16.82 6.58
CA ALA A 107 22.49 -16.55 7.76
C ALA A 107 23.20 -16.95 9.07
N LEU A 108 24.05 -17.98 9.04
CA LEU A 108 24.80 -18.51 10.18
C LEU A 108 26.15 -17.82 10.41
N GLY A 109 26.68 -17.10 9.43
CA GLY A 109 27.98 -16.43 9.51
C GLY A 109 28.07 -15.34 10.61
N PRO A 110 29.28 -15.06 11.13
CA PRO A 110 29.49 -14.11 12.22
C PRO A 110 29.11 -12.68 11.81
N ARG A 111 28.16 -12.08 12.53
CA ARG A 111 27.78 -10.66 12.35
C ARG A 111 28.67 -9.74 13.20
N PRO A 112 29.16 -8.61 12.66
CA PRO A 112 29.95 -7.66 13.43
C PRO A 112 29.14 -7.09 14.62
N ALA A 113 29.79 -7.02 15.79
CA ALA A 113 29.17 -6.80 17.10
C ALA A 113 28.42 -5.48 17.29
N ARG A 114 28.54 -4.50 16.37
CA ARG A 114 27.90 -3.18 16.49
C ARG A 114 26.38 -3.16 16.21
N ARG A 115 25.77 -4.28 15.83
CA ARG A 115 24.30 -4.40 15.65
C ARG A 115 23.64 -5.34 16.68
N ARG A 116 24.21 -5.49 17.88
CA ARG A 116 23.66 -6.36 18.94
C ARG A 116 22.24 -5.97 19.42
N GLY A 117 21.79 -4.74 19.18
CA GLY A 117 20.42 -4.32 19.54
C GLY A 117 19.30 -4.67 18.53
N ALA A 118 19.64 -4.96 17.27
CA ALA A 118 18.65 -5.16 16.20
C ALA A 118 18.86 -6.42 15.36
N ALA A 119 20.05 -7.05 15.39
CA ALA A 119 20.45 -8.09 14.43
C ALA A 119 20.70 -9.49 15.03
N ALA A 120 20.30 -9.74 16.29
CA ALA A 120 20.18 -11.12 16.80
C ALA A 120 19.01 -11.92 16.16
N HIS A 121 18.38 -11.37 15.10
CA HIS A 121 17.04 -11.75 14.63
C HIS A 121 16.96 -12.35 13.21
N ALA A 122 18.07 -12.67 12.56
CA ALA A 122 18.05 -13.11 11.16
C ALA A 122 18.61 -14.53 10.95
N ALA A 123 18.04 -15.48 11.68
CA ALA A 123 17.94 -16.87 11.24
C ALA A 123 16.44 -17.20 11.09
N PRO A 124 15.99 -17.76 9.95
CA PRO A 124 14.63 -18.25 9.81
C PRO A 124 14.39 -19.33 10.86
N ARG A 125 13.33 -19.18 11.66
CA ARG A 125 12.93 -20.22 12.61
C ARG A 125 12.05 -21.20 11.85
N PHE A 126 12.27 -22.49 12.06
CA PHE A 126 11.47 -23.53 11.45
C PHE A 126 10.49 -24.08 12.48
N ASP A 127 9.32 -24.52 12.03
CA ASP A 127 8.40 -25.30 12.87
C ASP A 127 8.90 -26.75 13.05
N ARG A 128 8.14 -27.56 13.78
CA ARG A 128 8.46 -28.99 13.97
C ARG A 128 8.43 -29.80 12.67
N GLY A 129 7.81 -29.28 11.61
CA GLY A 129 7.77 -29.87 10.27
C GLY A 129 8.92 -29.41 9.36
N GLY A 130 9.82 -28.55 9.85
CA GLY A 130 10.92 -28.03 9.05
C GLY A 130 10.53 -26.90 8.09
N PHE A 131 9.35 -26.30 8.25
CA PHE A 131 8.90 -25.19 7.42
C PHE A 131 9.25 -23.83 8.04
N PRO A 132 9.66 -22.82 7.24
CA PRO A 132 9.98 -21.50 7.75
C PRO A 132 8.75 -20.84 8.39
N LEU A 133 8.86 -20.42 9.65
CA LEU A 133 7.85 -19.63 10.34
C LEU A 133 7.80 -18.22 9.76
N ALA A 134 6.59 -17.75 9.47
CA ALA A 134 6.39 -16.44 8.88
C ALA A 134 6.86 -15.31 9.83
N PRO A 135 7.43 -14.20 9.30
CA PRO A 135 7.79 -13.03 10.10
C PRO A 135 6.64 -12.43 10.94
N LYS A 136 5.39 -12.78 10.58
CA LYS A 136 4.13 -12.32 11.19
C LYS A 136 4.05 -12.62 12.70
N ASP A 137 4.69 -13.67 13.20
CA ASP A 137 4.71 -13.99 14.63
C ASP A 137 5.39 -12.90 15.48
N ARG A 138 6.29 -12.12 14.87
CA ARG A 138 6.98 -10.99 15.52
C ARG A 138 6.13 -9.72 15.50
N ALA A 139 5.41 -9.46 14.41
CA ALA A 139 4.50 -8.33 14.29
C ALA A 139 3.30 -8.49 15.24
N ALA A 140 2.74 -9.70 15.32
CA ALA A 140 1.65 -10.04 16.24
C ALA A 140 2.06 -9.91 17.72
N ARG A 141 3.30 -10.29 18.09
CA ARG A 141 3.82 -10.05 19.45
C ARG A 141 4.00 -8.56 19.75
N ARG A 142 4.49 -7.77 18.80
CA ARG A 142 4.64 -6.30 18.98
C ARG A 142 3.30 -5.58 19.06
N GLY A 143 2.31 -6.01 18.29
CA GLY A 143 0.93 -5.50 18.38
C GLY A 143 0.33 -5.72 19.78
N ARG A 144 0.50 -6.92 20.36
CA ARG A 144 0.05 -7.22 21.72
C ARG A 144 0.80 -6.45 22.82
N LEU A 145 2.06 -6.11 22.61
CA LEU A 145 2.84 -5.28 23.54
C LEU A 145 2.42 -3.81 23.48
N ARG A 146 2.16 -3.30 22.28
CA ARG A 146 1.66 -1.92 22.07
C ARG A 146 0.26 -1.74 22.62
N SER A 147 -0.64 -2.71 22.43
CA SER A 147 -2.00 -2.62 23.00
C SER A 147 -1.98 -2.60 24.52
N ARG A 148 -1.14 -3.44 25.16
CA ARG A 148 -0.97 -3.44 26.62
C ARG A 148 -0.40 -2.11 27.15
N ALA A 149 0.61 -1.55 26.47
CA ALA A 149 1.18 -0.25 26.83
C ALA A 149 0.14 0.88 26.73
N VAL A 150 -0.62 0.94 25.63
CA VAL A 150 -1.67 1.94 25.43
C VAL A 150 -2.77 1.81 26.49
N THR A 151 -3.21 0.58 26.80
CA THR A 151 -4.22 0.39 27.86
C THR A 151 -3.71 0.81 29.23
N THR A 152 -2.43 0.55 29.55
CA THR A 152 -1.87 0.95 30.84
C THR A 152 -1.69 2.46 30.95
N THR A 153 -1.29 3.15 29.88
CA THR A 153 -1.13 4.61 29.90
C THR A 153 -2.48 5.32 30.05
N VAL A 154 -3.54 4.84 29.37
CA VAL A 154 -4.88 5.42 29.49
C VAL A 154 -5.46 5.21 30.90
N VAL A 155 -5.32 4.01 31.47
CA VAL A 155 -5.76 3.76 32.85
C VAL A 155 -4.97 4.62 33.84
N ALA A 156 -3.66 4.75 33.67
CA ALA A 156 -2.83 5.58 34.53
C ALA A 156 -3.23 7.06 34.45
N THR A 157 -3.51 7.61 33.27
CA THR A 157 -3.92 9.02 33.13
C THR A 157 -5.32 9.27 33.69
N VAL A 158 -6.26 8.35 33.50
CA VAL A 158 -7.63 8.44 34.04
C VAL A 158 -7.64 8.35 35.57
N VAL A 159 -6.70 7.65 36.20
CA VAL A 159 -6.58 7.57 37.67
C VAL A 159 -5.76 8.73 38.25
N ALA A 160 -4.67 9.13 37.58
CA ALA A 160 -3.80 10.18 38.10
C ALA A 160 -4.44 11.57 38.03
N ALA A 161 -5.21 11.88 36.98
CA ALA A 161 -5.81 13.20 36.82
C ALA A 161 -6.82 13.55 37.93
N PRO A 162 -7.77 12.67 38.32
CA PRO A 162 -8.68 12.92 39.44
C PRO A 162 -7.96 13.00 40.79
N VAL A 163 -6.95 12.16 41.02
CA VAL A 163 -6.19 12.15 42.28
C VAL A 163 -5.38 13.44 42.43
N LEU A 164 -4.76 13.92 41.35
CA LEU A 164 -4.02 15.18 41.34
C LEU A 164 -4.97 16.39 41.50
N ALA A 165 -6.15 16.35 40.88
CA ALA A 165 -7.16 17.39 41.05
C ALA A 165 -7.68 17.43 42.50
N LEU A 166 -7.95 16.26 43.10
CA LEU A 166 -8.38 16.16 44.49
C LEU A 166 -7.30 16.61 45.47
N TRP A 167 -6.04 16.26 45.21
CA TRP A 167 -4.91 16.69 46.02
C TRP A 167 -4.65 18.20 45.92
N ALA A 168 -4.81 18.79 44.74
CA ALA A 168 -4.76 20.23 44.54
C ALA A 168 -5.90 20.95 45.28
N ALA A 169 -7.11 20.40 45.26
CA ALA A 169 -8.25 20.93 46.02
C ALA A 169 -8.03 20.83 47.55
N TYR A 170 -7.38 19.77 48.04
CA TYR A 170 -7.12 19.57 49.47
C TYR A 170 -5.97 20.44 50.02
N ARG A 171 -5.01 20.86 49.17
CA ARG A 171 -3.96 21.82 49.55
C ARG A 171 -4.36 23.29 49.40
N GLY A 172 -5.51 23.57 48.79
CA GLY A 172 -6.09 24.92 48.68
C GLY A 172 -6.77 25.38 49.97
N GLY A 173 -6.02 25.47 51.08
CA GLY A 173 -6.40 26.22 52.28
C GLY A 173 -5.75 27.62 52.26
N PRO A 174 -6.43 28.69 52.74
CA PRO A 174 -6.17 30.05 52.31
C PRO A 174 -4.98 30.68 53.03
N MET A 175 -4.04 31.28 52.29
CA MET A 175 -3.22 32.39 52.77
C MET A 175 -2.69 33.24 51.61
N GLY A 176 -2.94 34.55 51.68
CA GLY A 176 -1.96 35.57 51.30
C GLY A 176 -2.23 36.36 50.04
N GLU A 177 -3.05 37.40 50.19
CA GLU A 177 -3.06 38.69 49.47
C GLU A 177 -1.79 39.04 48.66
N GLY A 178 -1.98 39.53 47.43
CA GLY A 178 -0.93 40.08 46.58
C GLY A 178 -1.50 40.68 45.30
N GLN A 179 -2.11 41.86 45.43
CA GLN A 179 -2.62 42.77 44.40
C GLN A 179 -1.94 42.67 43.00
N GLY A 180 -2.78 42.67 41.97
CA GLY A 180 -2.39 42.91 40.58
C GLY A 180 -3.58 42.85 39.63
N ALA A 181 -4.58 43.70 39.88
CA ALA A 181 -5.79 43.82 39.07
C ALA A 181 -5.48 44.28 37.63
N ALA A 182 -6.02 43.57 36.65
CA ALA A 182 -6.39 44.12 35.35
C ALA A 182 -7.82 43.65 35.04
N SER A 183 -8.71 44.62 35.15
CA SER A 183 -10.18 44.57 35.03
C SER A 183 -10.67 44.78 33.58
N VAL A 184 -11.99 44.59 33.39
CA VAL A 184 -12.86 45.13 32.30
C VAL A 184 -12.91 44.26 31.03
N SER A 185 -14.04 43.82 30.45
CA SER A 185 -15.47 43.92 30.82
C SER A 185 -16.30 42.88 30.07
N VAL A 186 -17.44 42.53 30.67
CA VAL A 186 -18.61 41.87 30.07
C VAL A 186 -19.57 42.95 29.53
N PRO A 187 -20.46 42.62 28.58
CA PRO A 187 -21.84 42.99 28.83
C PRO A 187 -22.77 41.79 28.73
N ASP A 188 -23.65 41.75 29.72
CA ASP A 188 -24.77 40.83 29.89
C ASP A 188 -25.98 41.38 29.13
N SER A 189 -26.81 40.51 28.56
CA SER A 189 -28.18 40.82 28.16
C SER A 189 -28.97 39.52 28.00
N LEU A 190 -29.79 39.26 29.01
CA LEU A 190 -30.85 38.26 29.05
C LEU A 190 -32.01 38.64 28.12
N GLY A 191 -32.70 37.65 27.53
CA GLY A 191 -34.08 37.85 27.08
C GLY A 191 -34.63 36.81 26.09
N GLY A 192 -35.48 35.91 26.60
CA GLY A 192 -36.79 35.60 25.98
C GLY A 192 -36.88 34.51 24.91
N SER A 193 -37.70 33.49 25.19
CA SER A 193 -38.02 32.30 24.39
C SER A 193 -39.29 32.52 23.50
N PRO A 194 -40.01 31.48 23.04
CA PRO A 194 -40.04 30.90 21.69
C PRO A 194 -41.31 31.27 20.88
N GLY A 195 -41.34 30.96 19.57
CA GLY A 195 -42.54 31.15 18.73
C GLY A 195 -42.62 30.18 17.56
N GLU A 196 -43.62 29.31 17.60
CA GLU A 196 -44.10 28.39 16.57
C GLU A 196 -44.65 29.09 15.31
N GLY A 197 -44.67 28.38 14.19
CA GLY A 197 -45.37 28.79 12.98
C GLY A 197 -45.19 27.80 11.83
N ALA A 198 -46.05 26.78 11.79
CA ALA A 198 -46.18 25.77 10.74
C ALA A 198 -46.95 26.27 9.49
N TYR A 199 -47.14 25.35 8.53
CA TYR A 199 -47.87 25.40 7.23
C TYR A 199 -47.01 25.83 6.02
N ASP A 200 -47.01 25.18 4.84
CA ASP A 200 -47.71 24.00 4.31
C ASP A 200 -46.95 23.53 3.04
N HIS A 201 -47.16 22.27 2.63
CA HIS A 201 -46.64 21.59 1.41
C HIS A 201 -47.22 22.20 0.08
N PRO A 202 -47.04 21.68 -1.18
CA PRO A 202 -46.38 20.46 -1.68
C PRO A 202 -45.60 20.52 -3.05
N TYR A 203 -44.88 19.40 -3.33
CA TYR A 203 -44.51 18.66 -4.57
C TYR A 203 -44.40 19.30 -5.98
N GLY A 204 -43.43 18.80 -6.76
CA GLY A 204 -43.53 18.71 -8.23
C GLY A 204 -42.22 18.43 -8.98
N TYR A 205 -42.02 17.19 -9.40
CA TYR A 205 -41.02 16.71 -10.39
C TYR A 205 -41.46 17.18 -11.80
N GLU A 206 -40.57 17.50 -12.74
CA GLU A 206 -40.21 16.74 -13.97
C GLU A 206 -39.56 17.78 -14.93
N GLU A 207 -38.34 17.60 -15.44
CA GLU A 207 -37.91 16.84 -16.63
C GLU A 207 -38.02 17.62 -17.97
N GLU A 208 -36.99 17.42 -18.80
CA GLU A 208 -36.65 18.02 -20.08
C GLU A 208 -37.71 17.88 -21.18
N ALA A 209 -37.74 18.84 -22.13
CA ALA A 209 -37.98 18.53 -23.53
C ALA A 209 -37.46 19.65 -24.47
N ALA A 210 -36.85 19.19 -25.56
CA ALA A 210 -36.11 19.92 -26.57
C ALA A 210 -36.98 20.64 -27.62
N ALA A 211 -36.41 21.67 -28.28
CA ALA A 211 -36.58 21.94 -29.72
C ALA A 211 -35.62 23.07 -30.19
N GLU A 212 -34.77 22.78 -31.19
CA GLU A 212 -34.09 23.79 -32.04
C GLU A 212 -34.91 24.10 -33.30
N PRO A 213 -34.66 25.26 -33.96
CA PRO A 213 -33.91 25.23 -35.23
C PRO A 213 -32.91 26.41 -35.45
N ALA A 214 -31.88 26.15 -36.27
CA ALA A 214 -30.70 26.98 -36.64
C ALA A 214 -30.92 27.98 -37.83
N PRO A 215 -29.89 28.60 -38.47
CA PRO A 215 -28.84 29.60 -38.06
C PRO A 215 -28.91 30.91 -38.96
N PRO A 216 -27.98 31.92 -38.97
CA PRO A 216 -26.62 31.81 -39.54
C PRO A 216 -25.49 32.75 -38.99
N THR A 217 -24.24 32.34 -39.30
CA THR A 217 -23.02 33.12 -39.59
C THR A 217 -22.27 33.93 -38.51
N GLY A 218 -21.00 33.56 -38.30
CA GLY A 218 -19.95 34.46 -37.77
C GLY A 218 -18.74 33.74 -37.17
N ARG A 219 -17.70 33.47 -37.97
CA ARG A 219 -16.33 33.18 -37.50
C ARG A 219 -15.52 34.48 -37.61
N PRO A 220 -14.56 34.78 -36.70
CA PRO A 220 -13.25 34.14 -36.81
C PRO A 220 -12.59 33.76 -35.46
N ALA A 221 -11.42 33.14 -35.62
CA ALA A 221 -10.57 32.46 -34.65
C ALA A 221 -10.11 33.31 -33.45
N VAL A 222 -9.79 32.63 -32.33
CA VAL A 222 -8.46 32.60 -31.67
C VAL A 222 -8.55 31.76 -30.37
N GLN A 223 -7.69 30.75 -30.29
CA GLN A 223 -7.12 30.07 -29.12
C GLN A 223 -7.88 30.13 -27.78
N ARG A 224 -8.33 28.95 -27.30
CA ARG A 224 -8.39 28.68 -25.86
C ARG A 224 -7.93 27.24 -25.56
N LEU A 225 -6.85 27.17 -24.79
CA LEU A 225 -6.40 26.03 -24.01
C LEU A 225 -7.61 25.34 -23.37
N SER A 226 -7.82 24.07 -23.69
CA SER A 226 -8.72 23.19 -22.95
C SER A 226 -7.88 22.21 -22.15
N GLU A 227 -7.29 22.68 -21.05
CA GLU A 227 -6.94 21.80 -19.94
C GLU A 227 -8.17 21.70 -19.04
N VAL A 228 -8.96 20.64 -19.23
CA VAL A 228 -9.97 20.24 -18.27
C VAL A 228 -9.26 19.40 -17.21
N SER A 229 -8.77 20.07 -16.15
CA SER A 229 -8.26 19.38 -14.96
C SER A 229 -9.42 19.14 -13.99
N VAL A 230 -9.96 17.92 -14.00
CA VAL A 230 -10.88 17.45 -12.95
C VAL A 230 -10.03 16.95 -11.78
N ALA A 231 -9.92 17.76 -10.73
CA ALA A 231 -9.30 17.32 -9.48
C ALA A 231 -10.34 16.54 -8.65
N VAL A 232 -10.29 15.21 -8.74
CA VAL A 232 -10.91 14.35 -7.72
C VAL A 232 -10.04 14.46 -6.46
N LEU A 233 -10.55 15.14 -5.44
CA LEU A 233 -9.94 15.12 -4.10
C LEU A 233 -10.13 13.71 -3.52
N GLY A 234 -9.16 12.83 -3.79
CA GLY A 234 -9.25 11.41 -3.47
C GLY A 234 -9.18 11.16 -1.97
N THR A 235 -10.23 10.55 -1.41
CA THR A 235 -10.28 9.98 -0.05
C THR A 235 -9.65 8.56 0.03
N GLY A 236 -8.78 8.21 -0.93
CA GLY A 236 -8.12 6.90 -1.02
C GLY A 236 -6.71 6.87 -0.40
N PRO A 237 -6.05 5.69 -0.33
CA PRO A 237 -4.65 5.60 0.10
C PRO A 237 -3.72 6.45 -0.78
N GLY A 238 -2.59 6.87 -0.22
CA GLY A 238 -1.60 7.69 -0.94
C GLY A 238 -1.04 6.97 -2.18
N ARG A 239 -1.13 7.58 -3.36
CA ARG A 239 -0.61 7.08 -4.64
C ARG A 239 0.38 8.06 -5.25
N LEU A 240 1.38 7.55 -5.94
CA LEU A 240 2.35 8.34 -6.70
C LEU A 240 2.06 8.22 -8.20
N THR A 241 1.91 9.34 -8.90
CA THR A 241 1.94 9.40 -10.37
C THR A 241 3.30 9.93 -10.83
N VAL A 242 3.84 9.32 -11.88
CA VAL A 242 5.18 9.62 -12.40
C VAL A 242 5.05 10.13 -13.83
N GLU A 243 5.61 11.30 -14.10
CA GLU A 243 5.75 11.86 -15.43
C GLU A 243 7.22 12.12 -15.72
N ALA A 244 7.69 11.76 -16.92
CA ALA A 244 9.09 11.97 -17.31
C ALA A 244 9.13 12.84 -18.56
N GLN A 245 9.85 13.95 -18.47
CA GLN A 245 10.06 14.88 -19.57
C GLN A 245 11.56 15.03 -19.87
N PRO A 246 11.99 14.76 -21.12
CA PRO A 246 13.37 15.01 -21.53
C PRO A 246 13.62 16.52 -21.60
N GLY A 247 14.68 17.00 -20.94
CA GLY A 247 15.09 18.40 -20.90
C GLY A 247 16.55 18.56 -21.31
N GLY A 248 16.83 18.49 -22.61
CA GLY A 248 18.17 18.69 -23.18
C GLY A 248 19.22 17.72 -22.62
N THR A 249 20.01 18.17 -21.64
CA THR A 249 21.08 17.41 -21.00
C THR A 249 20.66 16.65 -19.74
N ALA A 250 19.41 16.84 -19.29
CA ALA A 250 18.84 16.19 -18.12
C ALA A 250 17.45 15.62 -18.42
N THR A 251 17.01 14.66 -17.62
CA THR A 251 15.63 14.18 -17.63
C THR A 251 14.93 14.67 -16.37
N HIS A 252 13.79 15.34 -16.51
CA HIS A 252 12.99 15.81 -15.40
C HIS A 252 11.91 14.77 -15.12
N ILE A 253 11.93 14.18 -13.92
CA ILE A 253 10.92 13.22 -13.48
C ILE A 253 10.07 13.90 -12.42
N THR A 254 8.82 14.18 -12.77
CA THR A 254 7.84 14.81 -11.90
C THR A 254 7.03 13.73 -11.19
N LEU A 255 7.05 13.77 -9.86
CA LEU A 255 6.32 12.87 -8.98
C LEU A 255 5.19 13.65 -8.32
N THR A 256 3.95 13.20 -8.48
CA THR A 256 2.78 13.83 -7.85
C THR A 256 2.11 12.84 -6.91
N ALA A 257 1.92 13.24 -5.65
CA ALA A 257 1.20 12.46 -4.66
C ALA A 257 -0.30 12.77 -4.73
N SER A 258 -1.12 11.73 -4.82
CA SER A 258 -2.58 11.78 -4.86
C SER A 258 -3.17 10.88 -3.77
N GLY A 259 -4.47 10.99 -3.50
CA GLY A 259 -5.12 10.31 -2.37
C GLY A 259 -5.08 11.15 -1.09
N GLY A 260 -5.36 10.53 0.05
CA GLY A 260 -5.55 11.18 1.35
C GLY A 260 -4.44 10.93 2.38
N GLU A 261 -3.41 10.14 2.05
CA GLU A 261 -2.30 9.84 2.96
C GLU A 261 -0.94 10.35 2.45
N LEU A 262 0.01 10.53 3.38
CA LEU A 262 1.40 10.87 3.06
C LEU A 262 2.06 9.73 2.25
N VAL A 263 2.76 10.08 1.17
CA VAL A 263 3.49 9.13 0.34
C VAL A 263 4.99 9.27 0.56
N GLY A 264 5.60 8.27 1.21
CA GLY A 264 7.05 8.12 1.26
C GLY A 264 7.57 7.52 -0.05
N TRP A 265 8.37 8.26 -0.80
CA TRP A 265 8.87 7.85 -2.11
C TRP A 265 10.38 7.67 -2.12
N SER A 266 10.86 6.81 -3.04
CA SER A 266 12.28 6.62 -3.31
C SER A 266 12.54 6.36 -4.78
N MET A 267 13.70 6.77 -5.27
CA MET A 267 14.17 6.55 -6.62
C MET A 267 15.57 5.93 -6.62
N SER A 268 15.80 4.95 -7.49
CA SER A 268 17.09 4.31 -7.66
C SER A 268 17.42 4.13 -9.14
N ALA A 269 18.64 4.48 -9.53
CA ALA A 269 19.17 4.22 -10.87
C ALA A 269 19.98 2.92 -10.88
N ASP A 270 19.84 2.11 -11.94
CA ASP A 270 20.64 0.88 -12.13
C ASP A 270 22.02 1.14 -12.79
N ALA A 271 22.25 2.37 -13.22
CA ALA A 271 23.47 2.79 -13.88
C ALA A 271 24.29 3.77 -13.02
N PRO A 272 25.59 3.51 -12.78
CA PRO A 272 26.43 4.33 -11.89
C PRO A 272 26.82 5.69 -12.47
N TRP A 273 26.57 5.93 -13.77
CA TRP A 273 26.77 7.22 -14.42
C TRP A 273 25.53 8.12 -14.40
N LEU A 274 24.41 7.68 -13.81
CA LEU A 274 23.24 8.54 -13.58
C LEU A 274 23.29 9.15 -12.19
N ARG A 275 23.06 10.47 -12.10
CA ARG A 275 22.94 11.21 -10.84
C ARG A 275 21.52 11.75 -10.67
N LEU A 276 20.89 11.36 -9.57
CA LEU A 276 19.60 11.86 -9.13
C LEU A 276 19.80 13.08 -8.23
N SER A 277 19.07 14.19 -8.47
CA SER A 277 19.10 15.35 -7.56
C SER A 277 18.61 14.98 -6.16
N GLN A 278 17.62 14.10 -6.08
CA GLN A 278 17.06 13.63 -4.83
C GLN A 278 16.58 12.16 -4.97
N PRO A 279 17.11 11.23 -4.17
CA PRO A 279 16.77 9.81 -4.27
C PRO A 279 15.55 9.40 -3.43
N GLY A 280 14.95 10.31 -2.66
CA GLY A 280 13.78 10.00 -1.85
C GLY A 280 13.24 11.19 -1.07
N GLY A 281 12.03 11.03 -0.53
CA GLY A 281 11.34 12.06 0.23
C GLY A 281 9.96 11.63 0.71
N VAL A 282 9.21 12.57 1.25
CA VAL A 282 7.81 12.37 1.63
C VAL A 282 6.99 13.48 1.00
N LEU A 283 5.89 13.13 0.34
CA LEU A 283 4.96 14.07 -0.26
C LEU A 283 3.62 14.00 0.46
N ARG A 284 3.03 15.18 0.71
CA ARG A 284 1.65 15.29 1.16
C ARG A 284 0.69 15.07 -0.02
N PRO A 285 -0.56 14.65 0.23
CA PRO A 285 -1.63 14.71 -0.74
C PRO A 285 -1.62 16.01 -1.56
N GLY A 286 -1.61 15.89 -2.89
CA GLY A 286 -1.60 17.01 -3.82
C GLY A 286 -0.23 17.69 -4.03
N GLN A 287 0.83 17.25 -3.32
CA GLN A 287 2.17 17.79 -3.55
C GLN A 287 2.85 17.12 -4.74
N THR A 288 3.67 17.92 -5.41
CA THR A 288 4.50 17.50 -6.53
C THR A 288 5.97 17.82 -6.24
N VAL A 289 6.88 16.97 -6.70
CA VAL A 289 8.33 17.23 -6.70
C VAL A 289 8.92 16.83 -8.05
N THR A 290 9.88 17.60 -8.53
CA THR A 290 10.61 17.30 -9.76
C THR A 290 12.03 16.85 -9.40
N VAL A 291 12.34 15.60 -9.76
CA VAL A 291 13.66 15.01 -9.60
C VAL A 291 14.41 15.12 -10.93
N VAL A 292 15.58 15.74 -10.90
CA VAL A 292 16.42 15.92 -12.07
C VAL A 292 17.41 14.76 -12.16
N VAL A 293 17.38 14.04 -13.29
CA VAL A 293 18.33 12.98 -13.62
C VAL A 293 19.37 13.54 -14.58
N THR A 294 20.63 13.54 -14.15
CA THR A 294 21.77 14.02 -14.94
C THR A 294 22.71 12.88 -15.28
N VAL A 295 23.37 12.96 -16.43
CA VAL A 295 24.38 11.99 -16.86
C VAL A 295 25.77 12.51 -16.49
N ASP A 296 26.51 11.72 -15.70
CA ASP A 296 27.93 11.96 -15.42
C ASP A 296 28.76 11.61 -16.65
N ARG A 297 29.11 12.64 -17.44
CA ARG A 297 29.87 12.50 -18.68
C ARG A 297 31.23 11.82 -18.50
N ALA A 298 31.84 11.87 -17.31
CA ALA A 298 33.12 11.20 -17.05
C ALA A 298 32.98 9.67 -16.92
N ARG A 299 31.77 9.17 -16.68
CA ARG A 299 31.47 7.74 -16.48
C ARG A 299 30.49 7.20 -17.50
N GLU A 300 30.04 8.04 -18.42
CA GLU A 300 29.10 7.70 -19.47
C GLU A 300 29.72 6.67 -20.44
N PRO A 301 28.99 5.61 -20.83
CA PRO A 301 29.46 4.68 -21.84
C PRO A 301 29.69 5.37 -23.19
N ALA A 302 30.80 5.06 -23.86
CA ALA A 302 31.15 5.61 -25.17
C ALA A 302 30.21 5.21 -26.33
N ARG A 303 29.38 4.17 -26.13
CA ARG A 303 28.40 3.68 -27.12
C ARG A 303 26.98 4.06 -26.69
N ALA A 304 26.00 3.78 -27.55
CA ALA A 304 24.61 3.88 -27.17
C ALA A 304 24.34 3.04 -25.91
N TRP A 305 23.62 3.61 -24.96
CA TRP A 305 23.34 3.01 -23.68
C TRP A 305 21.85 3.14 -23.33
N ARG A 306 21.39 2.22 -22.48
CA ARG A 306 20.06 2.20 -21.90
C ARG A 306 20.20 1.99 -20.40
N ALA A 307 19.54 2.82 -19.62
CA ALA A 307 19.54 2.76 -18.16
C ALA A 307 18.10 2.88 -17.63
N ARG A 308 17.87 2.42 -16.41
CA ARG A 308 16.54 2.45 -15.77
C ARG A 308 16.61 3.16 -14.43
N VAL A 309 15.59 3.98 -14.18
CA VAL A 309 15.32 4.62 -12.90
C VAL A 309 14.02 4.05 -12.36
N ALA A 310 14.12 3.28 -11.28
CA ALA A 310 12.97 2.72 -10.58
C ALA A 310 12.44 3.72 -9.55
N VAL A 311 11.12 3.85 -9.47
CA VAL A 311 10.40 4.73 -8.54
C VAL A 311 9.49 3.88 -7.66
N ALA A 312 9.58 4.08 -6.34
CA ALA A 312 8.72 3.45 -5.35
C ALA A 312 7.94 4.52 -4.55
N PRO A 313 6.72 4.22 -4.07
CA PRO A 313 5.96 2.98 -4.30
C PRO A 313 5.31 2.93 -5.70
N GLY A 314 4.96 1.74 -6.18
CA GLY A 314 4.21 1.55 -7.44
C GLY A 314 5.01 1.00 -8.62
N GLY A 315 6.26 0.54 -8.41
CA GLY A 315 7.03 -0.23 -9.39
C GLY A 315 7.27 0.47 -10.73
N SER A 316 7.11 1.81 -10.78
CA SER A 316 7.24 2.57 -12.03
C SER A 316 8.70 2.65 -12.44
N VAL A 317 8.99 2.34 -13.71
CA VAL A 317 10.36 2.35 -14.24
C VAL A 317 10.45 3.32 -15.41
N VAL A 318 11.26 4.36 -15.26
CA VAL A 318 11.60 5.29 -16.33
C VAL A 318 12.85 4.76 -17.03
N THR A 319 12.74 4.50 -18.33
CA THR A 319 13.88 4.05 -19.16
C THR A 319 14.51 5.25 -19.84
N LEU A 320 15.81 5.45 -19.62
CA LEU A 320 16.59 6.50 -20.25
C LEU A 320 17.51 5.86 -21.30
N GLU A 321 17.59 6.51 -22.45
CA GLU A 321 18.49 6.14 -23.54
C GLU A 321 19.38 7.33 -23.87
N GLY A 322 20.62 7.03 -24.25
CA GLY A 322 21.57 8.05 -24.66
C GLY A 322 22.74 7.46 -25.42
N LYS A 323 23.65 8.33 -25.84
CA LYS A 323 24.86 7.94 -26.57
C LYS A 323 26.00 8.82 -26.11
N GLY A 324 27.02 8.20 -25.51
CA GLY A 324 28.22 8.91 -25.10
C GLY A 324 29.03 9.41 -26.30
N GLY A 325 29.88 10.39 -26.01
CA GLY A 325 30.89 10.84 -26.98
C GLY A 325 31.85 9.71 -27.32
N ALA A 326 32.36 9.70 -28.56
CA ALA A 326 33.46 8.81 -28.92
C ALA A 326 34.64 9.06 -27.97
N PRO A 327 35.38 8.02 -27.55
CA PRO A 327 36.57 8.23 -26.73
C PRO A 327 37.57 9.03 -27.56
N SER A 328 38.02 10.15 -27.01
CA SER A 328 39.12 10.97 -27.56
C SER A 328 40.45 10.26 -27.40
#